data_AF-A0A2M8PK63-F1
#
_entry.id   AF-A0A2M8PK63-F1
#
_cell.length_a   1.000
_cell.length_b   1.000
_cell.length_c   1.000
_cell.angle_alpha   90.00
_cell.angle_beta   90.00
_cell.angle_gamma   90.00
#
_symmetry.space_group_name_H-M   'P 1'
#
loop_
_entity.id
_entity.type
_entity.pdbx_description
1 polymer ?
#
loop_
_entity_poly.entity_id
_entity_poly.type
_entity_poly.pdbx_seq_one_letter_code
_entity_poly.pdbx_strand_id
1 'polypeptide(L)'
;GLDYTRGPVEYSFEKLKEIASAENINNDINNTISILENWKARTGEAKPKMVIISVSGGGLSAAMYSMRVLQRADSLSGGQLLKHTVLMTGASGGTFATALLRELYARKQMGLESNIYDEAFAYQLGRDLLNPICFT
;
A
#
# COMPACT_ATOMS: atom_id res chain seq x y z
N GLY A 1 7.67 1.73 13.06
CA GLY A 1 6.47 2.18 13.82
C GLY A 1 6.84 3.39 14.65
N LEU A 2 5.90 3.95 15.41
CA LEU A 2 6.18 5.01 16.38
C LEU A 2 6.89 4.40 17.61
N ASP A 3 7.96 5.05 18.07
CA ASP A 3 8.69 4.65 19.29
C ASP A 3 8.12 5.42 20.48
N TYR A 4 7.29 4.74 21.27
CA TYR A 4 6.65 5.29 22.47
C TYR A 4 7.53 5.22 23.73
N THR A 5 8.77 4.73 23.62
CA THR A 5 9.69 4.67 24.76
C THR A 5 10.45 5.98 24.97
N ARG A 6 10.47 6.85 23.95
CA ARG A 6 11.12 8.15 24.00
C ARG A 6 10.13 9.24 24.40
N GLY A 7 10.65 10.29 25.04
CA GLY A 7 9.89 11.50 25.29
C GLY A 7 9.45 12.19 23.99
N PRO A 8 8.40 13.02 24.01
CA PRO A 8 7.96 13.77 22.84
C PRO A 8 9.11 14.59 22.24
N VAL A 9 9.25 14.55 20.93
CA VAL A 9 10.19 15.41 20.20
C VAL A 9 9.57 16.81 20.09
N GLU A 10 10.38 17.84 20.28
CA GLU A 10 9.96 19.23 20.09
C GLU A 10 9.48 19.48 18.66
N TYR A 11 8.31 20.10 18.50
CA TYR A 11 7.77 20.52 17.21
C TYR A 11 8.07 22.00 16.98
N SER A 12 9.22 22.30 16.37
CA SER A 12 9.64 23.65 16.02
C SER A 12 10.26 23.71 14.63
N PHE A 13 10.28 24.90 14.02
CA PHE A 13 10.83 25.09 12.68
C PHE A 13 12.31 24.72 12.59
N GLU A 14 13.08 25.03 13.63
CA GLU A 14 14.49 24.68 13.66
C GLU A 14 14.70 23.18 13.78
N LYS A 15 13.84 22.47 14.52
CA LYS A 15 13.88 21.01 14.56
C LYS A 15 13.53 20.39 13.21
N LEU A 16 12.53 20.95 12.50
CA LEU A 16 12.18 20.50 11.15
C LEU A 16 13.33 20.70 10.15
N LYS A 17 14.07 21.82 10.23
CA LYS A 17 15.27 22.03 9.41
C LYS A 17 16.39 21.04 9.73
N GLU A 18 16.61 20.74 11.00
CA GLU A 18 17.60 19.75 11.43
C GLU A 18 17.26 18.37 10.86
N ILE A 19 15.98 17.99 10.89
CA ILE A 19 15.49 16.75 10.28
C ILE A 19 15.67 16.78 8.75
N ALA A 20 15.41 17.92 8.10
CA ALA A 20 15.61 18.12 6.67
C ALA A 20 17.08 18.44 6.28
N SER A 21 18.06 17.92 7.03
CA SER A 21 19.47 18.08 6.73
C SER A 21 19.85 17.42 5.40
N ALA A 22 20.90 17.92 4.76
CA ALA A 22 21.44 17.32 3.54
C ALA A 22 21.84 15.85 3.74
N GLU A 23 22.34 15.50 4.93
CA GLU A 23 22.66 14.12 5.29
C GLU A 23 21.42 13.23 5.29
N ASN A 24 20.35 13.63 5.98
CA ASN A 24 19.10 12.86 6.02
C ASN A 24 18.47 12.72 4.64
N ILE A 25 18.49 13.79 3.83
CA ILE A 25 18.01 13.75 2.44
C ILE A 25 18.81 12.75 1.61
N ASN A 26 20.15 12.75 1.71
CA ASN A 26 20.98 11.80 0.99
C ASN A 26 20.74 10.35 1.46
N ASN A 27 20.54 10.15 2.76
CA ASN A 27 20.19 8.84 3.32
C ASN A 27 18.83 8.35 2.79
N ASP A 28 17.82 9.22 2.73
CA ASP A 28 16.49 8.92 2.19
C ASP A 28 16.56 8.57 0.69
N ILE A 29 17.36 9.30 -0.09
CA ILE A 29 17.62 9.01 -1.51
C ILE A 29 18.23 7.62 -1.65
N ASN A 30 19.33 7.33 -0.94
CA ASN A 30 20.03 6.04 -1.02
C ASN A 30 19.14 4.86 -0.59
N ASN A 31 18.34 5.06 0.46
CA ASN A 31 17.37 4.06 0.90
C ASN A 31 16.29 3.82 -0.16
N THR A 32 15.76 4.89 -0.75
CA THR A 32 14.75 4.80 -1.82
C THR A 32 15.30 4.11 -3.07
N ILE A 33 16.53 4.42 -3.46
CA ILE A 33 17.22 3.73 -4.57
C ILE A 33 17.29 2.23 -4.30
N SER A 34 17.66 1.84 -3.08
CA SER A 34 17.73 0.42 -2.69
C SER A 34 16.37 -0.28 -2.79
N ILE A 35 15.28 0.40 -2.39
CA ILE A 35 13.91 -0.11 -2.55
C ILE A 35 13.55 -0.28 -4.04
N LEU A 36 13.89 0.70 -4.88
CA LEU A 36 13.60 0.68 -6.31
C LEU A 36 14.40 -0.40 -7.05
N GLU A 37 15.67 -0.63 -6.71
CA GLU A 37 16.47 -1.71 -7.31
C GLU A 37 15.93 -3.09 -6.91
N ASN A 38 15.52 -3.28 -5.66
CA ASN A 38 14.86 -4.51 -5.20
C ASN A 38 13.53 -4.75 -5.93
N TRP A 39 12.72 -3.70 -6.12
CA TRP A 39 11.49 -3.77 -6.90
C TRP A 39 11.78 -4.13 -8.36
N LYS A 40 12.73 -3.44 -9.00
CA LYS A 40 13.13 -3.66 -10.39
C LYS A 40 13.58 -5.10 -10.62
N ALA A 41 14.42 -5.65 -9.73
CA ALA A 41 14.89 -7.03 -9.82
C ALA A 41 13.73 -8.04 -9.85
N ARG A 42 12.64 -7.79 -9.12
CA ARG A 42 11.45 -8.66 -9.11
C ARG A 42 10.71 -8.67 -10.45
N THR A 43 10.78 -7.58 -11.24
CA THR A 43 10.13 -7.50 -12.56
C THR A 43 10.81 -8.38 -13.59
N GLY A 44 12.14 -8.52 -13.51
CA GLY A 44 12.97 -9.18 -14.53
C GLY A 44 13.22 -8.32 -15.77
N GLU A 45 12.83 -7.04 -15.74
CA GLU A 45 12.97 -6.11 -16.87
C GLU A 45 14.14 -5.13 -16.64
N ALA A 46 14.85 -4.79 -17.71
CA ALA A 46 15.92 -3.79 -17.63
C ALA A 46 15.37 -2.38 -17.32
N LYS A 47 14.15 -2.09 -17.76
CA LYS A 47 13.46 -0.81 -17.56
C LYS A 47 11.95 -1.04 -17.39
N PRO A 48 11.52 -1.54 -16.21
CA PRO A 48 10.12 -1.86 -15.96
C PRO A 48 9.22 -0.63 -15.96
N LYS A 49 7.95 -0.83 -16.33
CA LYS A 49 6.91 0.19 -16.14
C LYS A 49 6.58 0.33 -14.66
N MET A 50 6.75 1.51 -14.09
CA MET A 50 6.33 1.79 -12.72
C MET A 50 4.82 2.00 -12.65
N VAL A 51 4.14 1.26 -11.78
CA VAL A 51 2.71 1.45 -11.49
C VAL A 51 2.54 2.03 -10.09
N ILE A 52 1.71 3.07 -9.99
CA ILE A 52 1.24 3.63 -8.72
C ILE A 52 -0.27 3.45 -8.68
N ILE A 53 -0.77 2.76 -7.66
CA ILE A 53 -2.19 2.57 -7.42
C ILE A 53 -2.65 3.65 -6.46
N SER A 54 -3.63 4.46 -6.90
CA SER A 54 -4.28 5.47 -6.07
C SER A 54 -5.76 5.15 -5.94
N VAL A 55 -6.26 5.04 -4.72
CA VAL A 55 -7.66 4.70 -4.42
C VAL A 55 -8.37 5.81 -3.65
N SER A 56 -9.62 6.09 -4.01
CA SER A 56 -10.44 7.09 -3.34
C SER A 56 -11.01 6.59 -2.01
N GLY A 57 -11.38 7.53 -1.13
CA GLY A 57 -12.21 7.25 0.03
C GLY A 57 -13.68 7.01 -0.34
N GLY A 58 -14.48 6.65 0.66
CA GLY A 58 -15.93 6.36 0.49
C GLY A 58 -16.41 5.17 1.31
N GLY A 59 -15.82 4.95 2.49
CA GLY A 59 -16.19 3.88 3.41
C GLY A 59 -16.10 2.48 2.79
N LEU A 60 -16.95 1.57 3.29
CA LEU A 60 -16.96 0.16 2.88
C LEU A 60 -17.27 -0.03 1.39
N SER A 61 -18.09 0.84 0.80
CA SER A 61 -18.39 0.79 -0.64
C SER A 61 -17.14 1.02 -1.48
N ALA A 62 -16.35 2.05 -1.16
CA ALA A 62 -15.08 2.31 -1.84
C ALA A 62 -14.07 1.18 -1.61
N ALA A 63 -14.10 0.58 -0.42
CA ALA A 63 -13.21 -0.51 -0.07
C ALA A 63 -13.52 -1.79 -0.88
N MET A 64 -14.79 -2.22 -0.90
CA MET A 64 -15.24 -3.37 -1.69
C MET A 64 -14.98 -3.14 -3.18
N TYR A 65 -15.36 -1.96 -3.70
CA TYR A 65 -15.13 -1.60 -5.09
C TYR A 65 -13.64 -1.65 -5.46
N SER A 66 -12.78 -1.01 -4.67
CA SER A 66 -11.33 -0.97 -4.94
C SER A 66 -10.72 -2.37 -4.90
N MET A 67 -11.09 -3.19 -3.92
CA MET A 67 -10.61 -4.57 -3.81
C MET A 67 -10.99 -5.38 -5.06
N ARG A 68 -12.27 -5.33 -5.47
CA ARG A 68 -12.78 -6.07 -6.63
C ARG A 68 -12.14 -5.63 -7.93
N VAL A 69 -12.03 -4.32 -8.15
CA VAL A 69 -11.38 -3.76 -9.35
C VAL A 69 -9.93 -4.19 -9.43
N LEU A 70 -9.17 -4.09 -8.33
CA LEU A 70 -7.76 -4.44 -8.32
C LEU A 70 -7.52 -5.95 -8.46
N GLN A 71 -8.31 -6.80 -7.78
CA GLN A 71 -8.26 -8.25 -7.97
C GLN A 71 -8.52 -8.62 -9.44
N ARG A 72 -9.55 -8.02 -10.04
CA ARG A 72 -9.90 -8.30 -11.44
C ARG A 72 -8.83 -7.81 -12.40
N ALA A 73 -8.33 -6.59 -12.21
CA ALA A 73 -7.30 -6.00 -13.05
C ALA A 73 -5.98 -6.79 -12.97
N ASP A 74 -5.54 -7.17 -11.76
CA ASP A 74 -4.34 -7.97 -11.59
C ASP A 74 -4.49 -9.39 -12.18
N SER A 75 -5.64 -10.03 -11.95
CA SER A 75 -5.99 -11.32 -12.56
C SER A 75 -5.95 -11.28 -14.08
N LEU A 76 -6.58 -10.27 -14.70
CA LEU A 76 -6.56 -10.07 -16.16
C LEU A 76 -5.15 -9.78 -16.71
N SER A 77 -4.30 -9.16 -15.89
CA SER A 77 -2.90 -8.91 -16.23
C SER A 77 -1.98 -10.12 -15.99
N GLY A 78 -2.50 -11.25 -15.48
CA GLY A 78 -1.68 -12.39 -15.10
C GLY A 78 -0.70 -12.09 -13.94
N GLY A 79 -1.08 -11.22 -13.01
CA GLY A 79 -0.25 -10.81 -11.87
C GLY A 79 0.75 -9.69 -12.17
N GLN A 80 0.78 -9.17 -13.40
CA GLN A 80 1.75 -8.13 -13.78
C GLN A 80 1.45 -6.77 -13.15
N LEU A 81 0.18 -6.45 -12.87
CA LEU A 81 -0.20 -5.19 -12.23
C LEU A 81 0.45 -5.05 -10.86
N LEU A 82 0.27 -6.04 -9.98
CA LEU A 82 0.85 -6.02 -8.62
C LEU A 82 2.36 -6.20 -8.65
N LYS A 83 2.89 -6.99 -9.60
CA LYS A 83 4.34 -7.14 -9.79
C LYS A 83 5.04 -5.81 -10.11
N HIS A 84 4.38 -4.95 -10.88
CA HIS A 84 4.89 -3.62 -11.28
C HIS A 84 4.49 -2.48 -10.33
N THR A 85 3.65 -2.75 -9.35
CA THR A 85 3.22 -1.73 -8.38
C THR A 85 4.36 -1.41 -7.40
N VAL A 86 4.75 -0.14 -7.32
CA VAL A 86 5.75 0.37 -6.37
C VAL A 86 5.09 0.98 -5.15
N LEU A 87 3.93 1.61 -5.33
CA LEU A 87 3.20 2.31 -4.29
C LEU A 87 1.70 2.07 -4.44
N MET A 88 1.06 1.76 -3.32
CA MET A 88 -0.38 1.85 -3.15
C MET A 88 -0.66 2.99 -2.17
N THR A 89 -1.47 3.95 -2.57
CA THR A 89 -1.85 5.11 -1.76
C THR A 89 -3.34 5.39 -1.91
N GLY A 90 -3.91 6.16 -1.00
CA GLY A 90 -5.32 6.50 -1.05
C GLY A 90 -5.87 7.00 0.27
N ALA A 91 -7.19 7.02 0.37
CA ALA A 91 -7.90 7.47 1.57
C ALA A 91 -8.93 6.45 2.09
N SER A 92 -9.09 6.40 3.41
CA SER A 92 -10.21 5.73 4.11
C SER A 92 -10.44 4.29 3.62
N GLY A 93 -11.67 3.95 3.22
CA GLY A 93 -12.06 2.64 2.69
C GLY A 93 -11.15 2.09 1.60
N GLY A 94 -10.76 2.94 0.64
CA GLY A 94 -9.83 2.54 -0.41
C GLY A 94 -8.50 2.06 0.17
N THR A 95 -7.95 2.78 1.14
CA THR A 95 -6.68 2.42 1.79
C THR A 95 -6.76 1.04 2.44
N PHE A 96 -7.87 0.72 3.12
CA PHE A 96 -8.08 -0.61 3.71
C PHE A 96 -8.06 -1.72 2.65
N ALA A 97 -8.71 -1.51 1.51
CA ALA A 97 -8.69 -2.46 0.40
C ALA A 97 -7.28 -2.71 -0.13
N THR A 98 -6.51 -1.64 -0.37
CA THR A 98 -5.12 -1.78 -0.83
C THR A 98 -4.21 -2.42 0.20
N ALA A 99 -4.41 -2.12 1.50
CA ALA A 99 -3.63 -2.72 2.58
C ALA A 99 -3.88 -4.24 2.68
N LEU A 100 -5.16 -4.67 2.64
CA LEU A 100 -5.50 -6.09 2.64
C LEU A 100 -4.94 -6.79 1.39
N LEU A 101 -5.13 -6.21 0.20
CA LEU A 101 -4.62 -6.80 -1.04
C LEU A 101 -3.09 -6.96 -1.01
N ARG A 102 -2.37 -5.95 -0.52
CA ARG A 102 -0.91 -6.00 -0.34
C ARG A 102 -0.49 -7.13 0.60
N GLU A 103 -1.23 -7.33 1.68
CA GLU A 103 -0.97 -8.44 2.62
C GLU A 103 -1.24 -9.81 1.99
N LEU A 104 -2.36 -9.98 1.29
CA LEU A 104 -2.66 -11.21 0.55
C LEU A 104 -1.58 -11.51 -0.49
N TYR A 105 -1.12 -10.49 -1.21
CA TYR A 105 -0.02 -10.63 -2.16
C TYR A 105 1.28 -11.06 -1.48
N ALA A 106 1.63 -10.50 -0.32
CA ALA A 106 2.80 -10.92 0.45
C ALA A 106 2.67 -12.39 0.92
N ARG A 107 1.50 -12.78 1.43
CA ARG A 107 1.22 -14.17 1.83
C ARG A 107 1.32 -15.14 0.66
N LYS A 108 0.86 -14.74 -0.53
CA LYS A 108 1.03 -15.53 -1.77
C LYS A 108 2.49 -15.75 -2.11
N GLN A 109 3.33 -14.73 -1.98
CA GLN A 109 4.77 -14.86 -2.20
C GLN A 109 5.46 -15.79 -1.20
N MET A 110 4.91 -15.90 0.02
CA MET A 110 5.37 -16.82 1.06
C MET A 110 4.77 -18.24 0.92
N GLY A 111 3.89 -18.48 -0.06
CA GLY A 111 3.18 -19.76 -0.20
C GLY A 111 2.07 -20.00 0.83
N LEU A 112 1.67 -18.97 1.58
CA LEU A 112 0.65 -19.02 2.63
C LEU A 112 -0.76 -18.66 2.14
N GLU A 113 -0.88 -18.20 0.90
CA GLU A 113 -2.15 -17.92 0.24
C GLU A 113 -2.07 -18.35 -1.22
N SER A 114 -3.05 -19.12 -1.68
CA SER A 114 -3.05 -19.66 -3.04
C SER A 114 -3.82 -18.76 -4.01
N ASN A 115 -4.89 -18.11 -3.54
CA ASN A 115 -5.80 -17.36 -4.40
C ASN A 115 -6.15 -15.99 -3.81
N ILE A 116 -5.32 -14.99 -4.11
CA ILE A 116 -5.56 -13.59 -3.72
C ILE A 116 -6.74 -12.93 -4.47
N TYR A 117 -7.33 -13.61 -5.46
CA TYR A 117 -8.44 -13.12 -6.27
C TYR A 117 -9.81 -13.61 -5.78
N ASP A 118 -9.86 -14.36 -4.67
CA ASP A 118 -11.11 -14.80 -4.08
C ASP A 118 -11.97 -13.59 -3.69
N GLU A 119 -13.22 -13.60 -4.13
CA GLU A 119 -14.18 -12.53 -3.87
C GLU A 119 -14.54 -12.45 -2.38
N ALA A 120 -14.36 -13.55 -1.64
CA ALA A 120 -14.59 -13.62 -0.20
C ALA A 120 -13.83 -12.52 0.55
N PHE A 121 -12.61 -12.15 0.11
CA PHE A 121 -11.86 -11.06 0.74
C PHE A 121 -12.57 -9.72 0.60
N ALA A 122 -13.15 -9.42 -0.57
CA ALA A 122 -13.92 -8.19 -0.76
C ALA A 122 -15.22 -8.19 0.06
N TYR A 123 -15.90 -9.33 0.15
CA TYR A 123 -17.10 -9.47 0.98
C TYR A 123 -16.80 -9.33 2.48
N GLN A 124 -15.72 -9.95 2.97
CA GLN A 124 -15.28 -9.81 4.36
C GLN A 124 -14.93 -8.35 4.68
N LEU A 125 -14.25 -7.66 3.77
CA LEU A 125 -13.93 -6.25 3.93
C LEU A 125 -15.21 -5.39 3.98
N GLY A 126 -16.22 -5.71 3.16
CA GLY A 126 -17.54 -5.06 3.23
C GLY A 126 -18.38 -5.39 4.48
N ARG A 127 -18.01 -6.42 5.25
CA ARG A 127 -18.66 -6.80 6.51
C ARG A 127 -18.00 -6.16 7.74
N ASP A 128 -16.87 -5.49 7.56
CA ASP A 128 -16.17 -4.81 8.63
C ASP A 128 -17.01 -3.64 9.15
N LEU A 129 -17.51 -3.76 10.39
CA LEU A 129 -18.49 -2.88 11.03
C LEU A 129 -17.87 -1.63 11.66
N LEU A 130 -16.69 -1.20 11.19
CA LEU A 130 -16.06 0.04 11.65
C LEU A 130 -16.73 1.31 11.12
N ASN A 131 -17.69 1.19 10.20
CA ASN A 131 -18.68 2.23 9.97
C ASN A 131 -19.91 1.92 10.84
N PRO A 132 -20.21 2.70 11.90
CA PRO A 132 -21.60 2.81 12.32
C PRO A 132 -22.38 3.25 11.10
N ILE A 133 -23.49 2.59 10.82
CA ILE A 133 -24.45 3.02 9.80
C ILE A 133 -25.03 4.36 10.29
N CYS A 134 -24.33 5.46 9.99
CA CYS A 134 -24.83 6.79 10.22
C CYS A 134 -25.75 7.10 9.04
N PHE A 135 -27.04 6.83 9.22
CA PHE A 135 -28.06 7.47 8.41
C PHE A 135 -28.08 8.95 8.82
N THR A 136 -27.73 9.83 7.89
CA THR A 136 -28.12 11.26 7.95
C THR A 136 -29.43 11.46 7.20
#